data_AF-A0A0G9HFR5-F1
#
_entry.id   AF-A0A0G9HFR5-F1
#
_cell.length_a   1.000
_cell.length_b   1.000
_cell.length_c   1.000
_cell.angle_alpha   90.00
_cell.angle_beta   90.00
_cell.angle_gamma   90.00
#
_symmetry.space_group_name_H-M   'P 1'
#
loop_
_entity.id
_entity.type
_entity.pdbx_description
1 polymer ?
#
loop_
_entity_poly.entity_id
_entity_poly.type
_entity_poly.pdbx_seq_one_letter_code
_entity_poly.pdbx_strand_id
1 'polypeptide(L)'
;MTLRHHRTVVIAVALALFAASLFLPAETFITHVAPDHTAGRIETMPGWFCAGFGWIGVIFLQPAAMGWLANISFFAAIFSYAEGRHVRSMILSGISILIAVVFFRVSVSDPMPVLFTGQADVMNRPRALIGFYVWIAAFATFFLASWFSVSKLVWPIHTPTADG
;
A
#
# COMPACT_ATOMS: atom_id res chain seq x y z
N MET A 1 -10.96 7.07 27.00
CA MET A 1 -11.29 7.08 25.56
C MET A 1 -12.20 5.89 25.27
N THR A 2 -13.37 6.09 24.64
CA THR A 2 -14.27 4.95 24.33
C THR A 2 -13.75 4.14 23.15
N LEU A 3 -14.14 2.86 23.02
CA LEU A 3 -13.72 1.97 21.91
C LEU A 3 -13.96 2.60 20.53
N ARG A 4 -15.02 3.40 20.39
CA ARG A 4 -15.33 4.15 19.16
C ARG A 4 -14.28 5.23 18.86
N HIS A 5 -13.85 5.99 19.87
CA HIS A 5 -12.82 7.03 19.69
C HIS A 5 -11.48 6.44 19.25
N HIS A 6 -11.07 5.30 19.82
CA HIS A 6 -9.85 4.61 19.39
C HIS A 6 -9.92 4.20 17.91
N ARG A 7 -11.05 3.63 17.47
CA ARG A 7 -11.22 3.24 16.06
C ARG A 7 -11.13 4.43 15.12
N THR A 8 -11.80 5.53 15.46
CA THR A 8 -11.77 6.77 14.65
C THR A 8 -10.34 7.32 14.54
N VAL A 9 -9.58 7.33 15.63
CA VAL A 9 -8.19 7.81 15.62
C VAL A 9 -7.32 6.95 14.70
N VAL A 10 -7.41 5.63 14.79
CA VAL A 10 -6.65 4.71 13.92
C VAL A 10 -6.98 4.95 12.44
N ILE A 11 -8.27 5.07 12.12
CA ILE A 11 -8.72 5.34 10.74
C ILE A 11 -8.19 6.70 10.27
N ALA A 12 -8.28 7.75 11.09
CA ALA A 12 -7.80 9.08 10.73
C ALA A 12 -6.29 9.10 10.48
N VAL A 13 -5.49 8.43 11.32
CA VAL A 13 -4.04 8.32 11.14
C VAL A 13 -3.70 7.58 9.85
N ALA A 14 -4.33 6.44 9.59
CA ALA A 14 -4.08 5.66 8.39
C ALA A 14 -4.47 6.43 7.11
N LEU A 15 -5.60 7.15 7.13
CA LEU A 15 -6.01 8.01 6.02
C LEU A 15 -5.08 9.21 5.84
N ALA A 16 -4.57 9.81 6.91
CA ALA A 16 -3.61 10.90 6.84
C ALA A 16 -2.27 10.43 6.22
N LEU A 17 -1.78 9.25 6.62
CA LEU A 17 -0.60 8.63 6.02
C LEU A 17 -0.84 8.31 4.54
N PHE A 18 -1.98 7.72 4.21
CA PHE A 18 -2.35 7.45 2.83
C PHE A 18 -2.38 8.74 2.00
N ALA A 19 -3.10 9.77 2.46
CA ALA A 19 -3.15 11.08 1.80
C ALA A 19 -1.76 11.70 1.62
N ALA A 20 -0.91 11.67 2.65
CA ALA A 20 0.46 12.17 2.57
C ALA A 20 1.27 11.43 1.50
N SER A 21 1.11 10.10 1.40
CA SER A 21 1.81 9.30 0.39
C SER A 21 1.46 9.69 -1.06
N LEU A 22 0.26 10.23 -1.30
CA LEU A 22 -0.16 10.67 -2.64
C LEU A 22 0.62 11.89 -3.13
N PHE A 23 1.01 12.79 -2.23
CA PHE A 23 1.71 14.03 -2.57
C PHE A 23 3.24 13.90 -2.48
N LEU A 24 3.72 12.81 -1.88
CA LEU A 24 5.15 12.51 -1.80
C LEU A 24 5.63 11.78 -3.07
N PRO A 25 6.92 11.93 -3.42
CA PRO A 25 7.52 11.14 -4.49
C PRO A 25 7.50 9.66 -4.06
N ALA A 26 6.88 8.81 -4.88
CA ALA A 26 6.65 7.41 -4.58
C ALA A 26 7.75 6.53 -5.18
N GLU A 27 8.13 6.81 -6.42
CA GLU A 27 9.14 6.04 -7.14
C GLU A 27 9.99 6.92 -8.06
N THR A 28 11.23 6.50 -8.29
CA THR A 28 12.08 7.04 -9.36
C THR A 28 12.59 5.92 -10.24
N PHE A 29 12.70 6.17 -11.54
CA PHE A 29 13.04 5.18 -12.55
C PHE A 29 13.87 5.84 -13.64
N ILE A 30 14.56 5.01 -14.42
CA ILE A 30 15.34 5.46 -15.58
C ILE A 30 14.50 5.20 -16.82
N THR A 31 14.15 6.24 -17.56
CA THR A 31 13.59 6.16 -18.91
C THR A 31 14.72 6.27 -19.94
N HIS A 32 14.42 6.00 -21.22
CA HIS A 32 15.34 6.27 -22.33
C HIS A 32 16.67 5.47 -22.26
N VAL A 33 16.59 4.14 -22.07
CA VAL A 33 17.79 3.28 -21.96
C VAL A 33 18.16 2.71 -23.34
N ALA A 34 19.47 2.66 -23.64
CA ALA A 34 19.98 2.07 -24.87
C ALA A 34 19.48 0.62 -25.08
N PRO A 35 19.16 0.20 -26.31
CA PRO A 35 19.51 0.85 -27.58
C PRO A 35 18.52 1.94 -28.05
N ASP A 36 17.37 2.09 -27.39
CA ASP A 36 16.27 2.92 -27.91
C ASP A 36 16.55 4.43 -27.79
N HIS A 37 17.41 4.84 -26.85
CA HIS A 37 17.83 6.24 -26.68
C HIS A 37 19.29 6.36 -26.26
N THR A 38 19.92 7.49 -26.61
CA THR A 38 21.36 7.75 -26.40
C THR A 38 21.72 8.18 -24.98
N ALA A 39 20.75 8.54 -24.14
CA ALA A 39 20.97 8.92 -22.75
C ALA A 39 19.74 8.61 -21.89
N GLY A 40 19.96 7.89 -20.78
CA GLY A 40 18.92 7.61 -19.79
C GLY A 40 18.53 8.86 -19.00
N ARG A 41 17.24 9.12 -18.86
CA ARG A 41 16.71 10.20 -18.03
C ARG A 41 16.15 9.62 -16.74
N ILE A 42 16.53 10.23 -15.60
CA ILE A 42 15.93 9.87 -14.31
C ILE A 42 14.62 10.65 -14.16
N GLU A 43 13.54 9.92 -13.96
CA GLU A 43 12.21 10.47 -13.73
C GLU A 43 11.71 10.07 -12.34
N THR A 44 10.80 10.88 -11.78
CA THR A 44 10.19 10.64 -10.47
C THR A 44 8.68 10.72 -10.60
N MET A 45 7.99 9.70 -10.11
CA MET A 45 6.53 9.64 -10.10
C MET A 45 5.98 9.91 -8.69
N PRO A 46 4.99 10.81 -8.57
CA PRO A 46 4.29 11.05 -7.31
C PRO A 46 3.26 9.93 -7.04
N GLY A 47 2.95 9.68 -5.76
CA GLY A 47 2.04 8.60 -5.38
C GLY A 47 0.61 8.72 -5.95
N TRP A 48 0.13 9.95 -6.15
CA TRP A 48 -1.20 10.19 -6.75
C TRP A 48 -1.29 9.66 -8.19
N PHE A 49 -0.18 9.66 -8.93
CA PHE A 49 -0.15 9.15 -10.31
C PHE A 49 -0.41 7.65 -10.33
N CYS A 50 0.31 6.90 -9.48
CA CYS A 50 0.14 5.46 -9.33
C CYS A 50 -1.26 5.10 -8.81
N ALA A 51 -1.79 5.88 -7.86
CA ALA A 51 -3.14 5.67 -7.31
C ALA A 51 -4.25 5.97 -8.33
N GLY A 52 -4.13 7.06 -9.09
CA GLY A 52 -5.15 7.55 -10.02
C GLY A 52 -5.16 6.83 -11.37
N PHE A 53 -3.99 6.40 -11.86
CA PHE A 53 -3.87 5.76 -13.18
C PHE A 53 -3.51 4.27 -13.13
N GLY A 54 -3.26 3.70 -11.94
CA GLY A 54 -2.91 2.29 -11.81
C GLY A 54 -3.99 1.29 -12.29
N TRP A 55 -5.25 1.73 -12.41
CA TRP A 55 -6.33 0.94 -13.03
C TRP A 55 -6.07 0.66 -14.52
N ILE A 56 -5.32 1.51 -15.21
CA ILE A 56 -4.91 1.26 -16.60
C ILE A 56 -4.03 0.02 -16.67
N GLY A 57 -3.14 -0.13 -15.67
CA GLY A 57 -2.34 -1.35 -15.53
C GLY A 57 -3.20 -2.61 -15.40
N VAL A 58 -4.38 -2.52 -14.77
CA VAL A 58 -5.31 -3.66 -14.68
C VAL A 58 -5.86 -4.06 -16.05
N ILE A 59 -6.25 -3.08 -16.87
CA ILE A 59 -6.79 -3.31 -18.22
C ILE A 59 -5.77 -3.98 -19.13
N PHE A 60 -4.51 -3.55 -19.03
CA PHE A 60 -3.42 -4.06 -19.85
C PHE A 60 -2.60 -5.16 -19.17
N LEU A 61 -3.04 -5.69 -18.03
CA LEU A 61 -2.36 -6.73 -17.25
C LEU A 61 -0.88 -6.41 -16.95
N GLN A 62 -0.58 -5.14 -16.67
CA GLN A 62 0.76 -4.65 -16.37
C GLN A 62 1.07 -4.71 -14.87
N PRO A 63 2.35 -4.78 -14.47
CA PRO A 63 2.74 -4.79 -13.06
C PRO A 63 2.16 -3.63 -12.23
N ALA A 64 1.96 -2.45 -12.83
CA ALA A 64 1.30 -1.30 -12.21
C ALA A 64 -0.09 -1.62 -11.62
N ALA A 65 -0.79 -2.63 -12.14
CA ALA A 65 -2.05 -3.13 -11.60
C ALA A 65 -1.95 -3.53 -10.13
N MET A 66 -0.82 -4.11 -9.72
CA MET A 66 -0.64 -4.64 -8.37
C MET A 66 -0.68 -3.52 -7.32
N GLY A 67 0.01 -2.39 -7.57
CA GLY A 67 -0.05 -1.23 -6.67
C GLY A 67 -1.48 -0.69 -6.51
N TRP A 68 -2.27 -0.70 -7.59
CA TRP A 68 -3.68 -0.29 -7.54
C TRP A 68 -4.57 -1.28 -6.78
N LEU A 69 -4.38 -2.59 -6.97
CA LEU A 69 -5.10 -3.64 -6.24
C LEU A 69 -4.81 -3.59 -4.73
N ALA A 70 -3.59 -3.23 -4.33
CA ALA A 70 -3.25 -3.03 -2.92
C ALA A 70 -4.11 -1.93 -2.27
N ASN A 71 -4.46 -0.86 -3.01
CA ASN A 71 -5.34 0.20 -2.50
C ASN A 71 -6.77 -0.32 -2.28
N ILE A 72 -7.30 -1.16 -3.18
CA ILE A 72 -8.65 -1.74 -3.01
C ILE A 72 -8.70 -2.58 -1.73
N SER A 73 -7.70 -3.45 -1.54
CA SER A 73 -7.60 -4.29 -0.35
C SER A 73 -7.46 -3.43 0.92
N PHE A 74 -6.71 -2.34 0.85
CA PHE A 74 -6.56 -1.39 1.95
C PHE A 74 -7.90 -0.73 2.32
N PHE A 75 -8.64 -0.18 1.36
CA PHE A 75 -9.95 0.42 1.64
C PHE A 75 -10.94 -0.61 2.21
N ALA A 76 -10.93 -1.84 1.71
CA ALA A 76 -11.72 -2.92 2.29
C ALA A 76 -11.30 -3.25 3.75
N ALA A 77 -10.01 -3.12 4.08
CA ALA A 77 -9.51 -3.26 5.45
C ALA A 77 -10.04 -2.15 6.38
N ILE A 78 -10.16 -0.91 5.88
CA ILE A 78 -10.73 0.22 6.64
C ILE A 78 -12.19 -0.07 7.02
N PHE A 79 -13.02 -0.44 6.04
CA PHE A 79 -14.43 -0.76 6.28
C PHE A 79 -14.58 -1.93 7.27
N SER A 80 -13.78 -2.99 7.09
CA SER A 80 -13.77 -4.14 7.99
C SER A 80 -13.38 -3.74 9.43
N TYR A 81 -12.40 -2.83 9.59
CA TYR A 81 -11.99 -2.32 10.90
C TYR A 81 -13.08 -1.48 11.56
N ALA A 82 -13.74 -0.61 10.78
CA ALA A 82 -14.83 0.23 11.24
C ALA A 82 -16.00 -0.61 11.78
N GLU A 83 -16.37 -1.68 11.07
CA GLU A 83 -17.38 -2.67 11.49
C GLU A 83 -16.95 -3.52 12.71
N GLY A 84 -15.69 -3.43 13.15
CA GLY A 84 -15.14 -4.23 14.25
C GLY A 84 -14.77 -5.66 13.85
N ARG A 85 -14.74 -5.97 12.55
CA ARG A 85 -14.29 -7.27 12.00
C ARG A 85 -12.76 -7.29 11.90
N HIS A 86 -12.09 -7.25 13.05
CA HIS A 86 -10.64 -7.07 13.16
C HIS A 86 -9.82 -8.14 12.45
N VAL A 87 -10.24 -9.41 12.47
CA VAL A 87 -9.55 -10.49 11.74
C VAL A 87 -9.55 -10.24 10.23
N ARG A 88 -10.69 -9.84 9.66
CA ARG A 88 -10.79 -9.51 8.23
C ARG A 88 -9.94 -8.30 7.87
N SER A 89 -9.97 -7.27 8.70
CA SER A 89 -9.14 -6.08 8.51
C SER A 89 -7.64 -6.42 8.54
N MET A 90 -7.21 -7.28 9.47
CA MET A 90 -5.83 -7.76 9.55
C MET A 90 -5.40 -8.52 8.30
N ILE A 91 -6.24 -9.43 7.79
CA ILE A 91 -5.95 -10.19 6.57
C ILE A 91 -5.85 -9.26 5.36
N LEU A 92 -6.81 -8.34 5.19
CA LEU A 92 -6.84 -7.41 4.05
C LEU A 92 -5.67 -6.42 4.07
N SER A 93 -5.33 -5.86 5.23
CA SER A 93 -4.14 -5.00 5.37
C SER A 93 -2.85 -5.79 5.13
N GLY A 94 -2.77 -7.05 5.59
CA GLY A 94 -1.66 -7.95 5.28
C GLY A 94 -1.51 -8.24 3.79
N ILE A 95 -2.62 -8.49 3.08
CA ILE A 95 -2.66 -8.67 1.62
C ILE A 95 -2.18 -7.39 0.93
N SER A 96 -2.61 -6.21 1.38
CA SER A 96 -2.20 -4.92 0.83
C SER A 96 -0.68 -4.73 0.93
N ILE A 97 -0.09 -5.05 2.08
CA ILE A 97 1.37 -4.99 2.30
C ILE A 97 2.08 -6.00 1.40
N LEU A 98 1.59 -7.24 1.33
CA LEU A 98 2.18 -8.29 0.50
C LEU A 98 2.20 -7.88 -0.98
N ILE A 99 1.06 -7.39 -1.50
CA ILE A 99 0.95 -6.92 -2.88
C ILE A 99 1.90 -5.75 -3.12
N ALA A 100 2.00 -4.78 -2.19
CA ALA A 100 2.93 -3.65 -2.32
C ALA A 100 4.40 -4.10 -2.43
N VAL A 101 4.82 -5.06 -1.60
CA VAL A 101 6.19 -5.59 -1.60
C VAL A 101 6.46 -6.41 -2.86
N VAL A 102 5.52 -7.27 -3.26
CA VAL A 102 5.63 -8.10 -4.47
C VAL A 102 5.66 -7.22 -5.73
N PHE A 103 4.76 -6.22 -5.82
CA PHE A 103 4.75 -5.22 -6.88
C PHE A 103 6.14 -4.63 -7.07
N PHE A 104 6.71 -4.08 -6.00
CA PHE A 104 8.01 -3.41 -6.08
C PHE A 104 9.14 -4.39 -6.48
N ARG A 105 9.09 -5.64 -6.00
CA ARG A 105 10.05 -6.69 -6.40
C ARG A 105 9.95 -7.07 -7.88
N VAL A 106 8.74 -7.18 -8.41
CA VAL A 106 8.51 -7.50 -9.83
C VAL A 106 8.93 -6.32 -10.71
N SER A 107 8.54 -5.11 -10.35
CA SER A 107 8.87 -3.90 -11.11
C SER A 107 10.38 -3.62 -11.18
N VAL A 108 11.18 -4.09 -10.22
CA VAL A 108 12.66 -4.02 -10.29
C VAL A 108 13.24 -5.02 -11.30
N SER A 109 12.59 -6.16 -11.49
CA SER A 109 13.07 -7.27 -12.32
C SER A 109 12.71 -7.08 -13.79
N ASP A 110 11.50 -6.57 -14.07
CA ASP A 110 10.95 -6.47 -15.42
C ASP A 110 10.71 -5.00 -15.81
N PRO A 111 11.26 -4.52 -16.95
CA PRO A 111 10.98 -3.18 -17.46
C PRO A 111 9.48 -3.00 -17.71
N MET A 112 8.90 -1.92 -17.18
CA MET A 112 7.46 -1.65 -17.29
C MET A 112 7.21 -0.49 -18.26
N PRO A 113 6.29 -0.59 -19.23
CA PRO A 113 6.02 0.54 -20.12
C PRO A 113 5.57 1.78 -19.35
N VAL A 114 6.12 2.94 -19.72
CA VAL A 114 5.73 4.22 -19.12
C VAL A 114 4.36 4.61 -19.68
N LEU A 115 3.40 4.87 -18.78
CA LEU A 115 2.09 5.38 -19.19
C LEU A 115 2.24 6.82 -19.70
N PHE A 116 1.64 7.10 -20.87
CA PHE A 116 1.48 8.44 -21.46
C PHE A 116 2.73 9.14 -22.04
N THR A 117 3.82 8.43 -22.34
CA THR A 117 4.99 9.04 -23.03
C THR A 117 4.76 9.24 -24.53
N GLY A 118 3.85 8.46 -25.13
CA GLY A 118 3.67 8.44 -26.60
C GLY A 118 4.84 7.81 -27.36
N GLN A 119 5.90 7.41 -26.65
CA GLN A 119 7.03 6.62 -27.13
C GLN A 119 6.99 5.25 -26.44
N ALA A 120 7.59 4.22 -27.03
CA ALA A 120 7.64 2.87 -26.45
C ALA A 120 8.64 2.78 -25.26
N ASP A 121 8.59 3.76 -24.36
CA ASP A 121 9.51 3.89 -23.24
C ASP A 121 9.17 2.89 -22.13
N VAL A 122 10.20 2.44 -21.44
CA VAL A 122 10.09 1.58 -20.27
C VAL A 122 10.72 2.22 -19.04
N MET A 123 10.03 2.08 -17.91
CA MET A 123 10.53 2.30 -16.57
C MET A 123 11.54 1.20 -16.25
N ASN A 124 12.82 1.55 -16.27
CA ASN A 124 13.89 0.65 -15.85
C ASN A 124 14.28 0.90 -14.40
N ARG A 125 14.42 -0.19 -13.65
CA ARG A 125 14.96 -0.23 -12.27
C ARG A 125 14.30 0.80 -11.34
N PRO A 126 12.97 0.75 -11.15
CA PRO A 126 12.29 1.63 -10.22
C PRO A 126 12.87 1.50 -8.80
N ARG A 127 13.00 2.63 -8.12
CA ARG A 127 13.47 2.76 -6.74
C ARG A 127 12.35 3.37 -5.90
N ALA A 128 12.01 2.71 -4.80
CA ALA A 128 11.03 3.20 -3.85
C ALA A 128 11.58 4.45 -3.15
N LEU A 129 10.73 5.46 -3.05
CA LEU A 129 11.02 6.71 -2.36
C LEU A 129 10.13 6.85 -1.11
N ILE A 130 10.23 8.00 -0.44
CA ILE A 130 9.54 8.23 0.84
C ILE A 130 8.02 8.03 0.74
N GLY A 131 7.39 8.40 -0.37
CA GLY A 131 5.95 8.22 -0.58
C GLY A 131 5.55 6.74 -0.51
N PHE A 132 6.34 5.83 -1.08
CA PHE A 132 6.09 4.39 -1.02
C PHE A 132 6.15 3.84 0.41
N TYR A 133 7.13 4.29 1.21
CA TYR A 133 7.23 3.86 2.61
C TYR A 133 6.10 4.40 3.48
N VAL A 134 5.70 5.66 3.26
CA VAL A 134 4.54 6.27 3.94
C VAL A 134 3.24 5.56 3.55
N TRP A 135 3.11 5.14 2.28
CA TRP A 135 1.99 4.33 1.81
C TRP A 135 1.92 2.97 2.51
N ILE A 136 3.04 2.25 2.62
CA ILE A 136 3.10 0.99 3.40
C ILE A 136 2.79 1.24 4.88
N ALA A 137 3.26 2.34 5.46
CA ALA A 137 2.96 2.69 6.85
C ALA A 137 1.46 2.88 7.10
N ALA A 138 0.71 3.42 6.12
CA ALA A 138 -0.75 3.48 6.18
C ALA A 138 -1.37 2.07 6.33
N PHE A 139 -0.86 1.09 5.56
CA PHE A 139 -1.35 -0.30 5.62
C PHE A 139 -0.97 -0.97 6.95
N ALA A 140 0.28 -0.78 7.37
CA ALA A 140 0.80 -1.29 8.63
C ALA A 140 0.02 -0.79 9.85
N THR A 141 -0.50 0.45 9.79
CA THR A 141 -1.33 1.03 10.85
C THR A 141 -2.57 0.17 11.12
N PHE A 142 -3.30 -0.26 10.08
CA PHE A 142 -4.45 -1.15 10.25
C PHE A 142 -4.06 -2.57 10.63
N PHE A 143 -2.96 -3.08 10.09
CA PHE A 143 -2.47 -4.41 10.45
C PHE A 143 -2.19 -4.50 11.95
N LEU A 144 -1.40 -3.56 12.48
CA LEU A 144 -1.05 -3.49 13.90
C LEU A 144 -2.27 -3.23 14.78
N ALA A 145 -3.11 -2.25 14.42
CA ALA A 145 -4.30 -1.94 15.19
C ALA A 145 -5.30 -3.11 15.25
N SER A 146 -5.41 -3.88 14.16
CA SER A 146 -6.23 -5.09 14.11
C SER A 146 -5.61 -6.22 14.91
N TRP A 147 -4.29 -6.44 14.80
CA TRP A 147 -3.56 -7.43 15.60
C TRP A 147 -3.71 -7.18 17.11
N PHE A 148 -3.54 -5.93 17.56
CA PHE A 148 -3.77 -5.56 18.96
C PHE A 148 -5.22 -5.78 19.40
N SER A 149 -6.19 -5.61 18.50
CA SER A 149 -7.61 -5.84 18.81
C SER A 149 -7.93 -7.33 18.89
N VAL A 150 -7.34 -8.15 18.01
CA VAL A 150 -7.51 -9.62 18.00
C VAL A 150 -6.81 -10.27 19.19
N SER A 151 -5.59 -9.87 19.53
CA SER A 151 -4.85 -10.42 20.67
C SER A 151 -5.59 -10.25 22.01
N LYS A 152 -6.29 -9.11 22.19
CA LYS A 152 -7.17 -8.89 23.36
C LYS A 152 -8.40 -9.80 23.41
N LEU A 153 -8.88 -10.27 22.25
CA LEU A 153 -10.02 -11.20 22.17
C LEU A 153 -9.60 -12.65 22.43
N VAL A 154 -8.37 -13.02 22.06
CA VAL A 154 -7.84 -14.39 22.19
C VAL A 154 -7.27 -14.66 23.59
N TRP A 155 -6.87 -13.61 24.32
CA TRP A 155 -6.30 -13.72 25.67
C TRP A 155 -7.24 -13.16 26.75
N PRO A 156 -8.39 -13.78 27.03
CA PRO A 156 -9.04 -13.55 28.30
C PRO A 156 -8.10 -14.13 29.37
N ILE A 157 -7.56 -13.27 30.22
CA ILE A 157 -6.81 -13.66 31.41
C ILE A 157 -7.65 -14.72 32.12
N HIS A 158 -7.13 -15.94 32.23
CA HIS A 158 -7.57 -16.89 33.25
C HIS A 158 -7.33 -16.22 34.60
N THR A 159 -8.28 -15.42 35.08
CA THR A 159 -8.43 -15.20 36.51
C THR A 159 -8.87 -16.54 37.08
N PRO A 160 -8.06 -17.23 37.89
CA PRO A 160 -8.60 -18.31 38.70
C PRO A 160 -9.68 -17.66 39.57
N THR A 161 -10.92 -18.12 39.45
CA THR A 161 -11.93 -17.90 40.48
C THR A 161 -11.38 -18.53 41.75
N ALA A 162 -10.79 -17.69 42.61
CA ALA A 162 -10.52 -18.03 43.98
C ALA A 162 -11.85 -17.99 44.74
N ASP A 163 -12.70 -18.98 44.47
CA ASP A 163 -13.81 -19.32 45.36
C ASP A 163 -13.27 -20.41 46.29
N GLY A 164 -12.99 -19.98 47.53
CA GLY A 164 -12.72 -20.85 48.67
C GLY A 164 -13.99 -21.33 49.35
#